data_AF-A0A2G4IWA4-F1
#
_entry.id   AF-A0A2G4IWA4-F1
#
_cell.length_a   1.000
_cell.length_b   1.000
_cell.length_c   1.000
_cell.angle_alpha   90.00
_cell.angle_beta   90.00
_cell.angle_gamma   90.00
#
_symmetry.space_group_name_H-M   'P 1'
#
loop_
_entity.id
_entity.type
_entity.pdbx_description
1 polymer ?
#
loop_
_entity_poly.entity_id
_entity_poly.type
_entity_poly.pdbx_seq_one_letter_code
_entity_poly.pdbx_strand_id
1 'polypeptide(L)'
;MHSDQKKSTTFSTAAGSAVDVRWHEPTVSRADREKAAGQRGCVLWFTGLSGCGKSTLANLIDHQLHARGCHSFILDGDNVRLKLNAAPGLLIERHGAEFAQRFGLGFSAQDREENIRRI
;
A
#
# COMPACT_ATOMS: atom_id res chain seq x y z
N MET A 1 -22.38 10.73 28.64
CA MET A 1 -21.35 11.78 28.77
C MET A 1 -19.99 11.11 28.80
N HIS A 2 -19.42 10.79 27.63
CA HIS A 2 -18.02 10.38 27.53
C HIS A 2 -17.33 11.43 26.66
N SER A 3 -16.50 12.23 27.32
CA SER A 3 -15.68 13.27 26.74
C SER A 3 -14.56 12.65 25.93
N ASP A 4 -14.74 12.54 24.61
CA ASP A 4 -13.69 12.13 23.68
C ASP A 4 -12.63 13.24 23.56
N GLN A 5 -11.52 13.08 24.27
CA GLN A 5 -10.30 13.84 24.00
C GLN A 5 -9.67 13.34 22.70
N LYS A 6 -10.00 13.99 21.58
CA LYS A 6 -9.32 13.81 20.29
C LYS A 6 -7.85 14.22 20.43
N LYS A 7 -6.93 13.25 20.38
CA LYS A 7 -5.48 13.51 20.30
C LYS A 7 -5.15 14.06 18.91
N SER A 8 -5.11 15.38 18.77
CA SER A 8 -4.54 16.07 17.60
C SER A 8 -3.03 16.13 17.80
N THR A 9 -2.26 15.66 16.82
CA THR A 9 -0.81 15.79 16.79
C THR A 9 -0.47 16.68 15.60
N THR A 10 -0.07 17.92 15.88
CA THR A 10 0.30 18.89 14.83
C THR A 10 1.76 18.65 14.42
N PHE A 11 1.99 18.31 13.15
CA PHE A 11 3.33 18.24 12.57
C PHE A 11 3.61 19.54 11.80
N SER A 12 4.67 20.26 12.18
CA SER A 12 5.12 21.47 11.48
C SER A 12 6.09 21.08 10.37
N THR A 13 5.73 21.32 9.10
CA THR A 13 6.64 21.17 7.95
C THR A 13 7.36 22.49 7.67
N ALA A 14 8.61 22.43 7.20
CA ALA A 14 9.48 23.60 6.96
C ALA A 14 8.96 24.63 5.92
N ALA A 15 7.82 24.36 5.28
CA ALA A 15 7.17 25.25 4.31
C ALA A 15 5.75 25.62 4.79
N GLY A 16 5.65 26.51 5.77
CA GLY A 16 4.57 27.50 5.97
C GLY A 16 3.09 27.09 6.12
N SER A 17 2.67 25.85 5.86
CA SER A 17 1.28 25.41 6.06
C SER A 17 1.22 24.26 7.05
N ALA A 18 0.70 24.52 8.25
CA ALA A 18 0.43 23.49 9.24
C ALA A 18 -0.70 22.58 8.72
N VAL A 19 -0.41 21.30 8.50
CA VAL A 19 -1.41 20.30 8.12
C VAL A 19 -1.99 19.71 9.42
N ASP A 20 -3.25 20.01 9.73
CA ASP A 20 -3.98 19.41 10.86
C ASP A 20 -4.39 17.98 10.49
N VAL A 21 -3.58 17.00 10.90
CA VAL A 21 -3.87 15.59 10.72
C VAL A 21 -4.61 15.07 11.95
N ARG A 22 -5.89 14.72 11.77
CA ARG A 22 -6.71 14.11 12.82
C ARG A 22 -6.89 12.62 12.56
N TRP A 23 -6.61 11.83 13.59
CA TRP A 23 -6.95 10.42 13.59
C TRP A 23 -8.46 10.26 13.72
N HIS A 24 -9.05 9.54 12.76
CA HIS A 24 -10.44 9.16 12.81
C HIS A 24 -10.53 7.69 13.23
N GLU A 25 -11.20 7.43 14.35
CA GLU A 25 -11.51 6.07 14.75
C GLU A 25 -12.52 5.46 13.76
N PRO A 26 -12.20 4.30 13.16
CA PRO A 26 -13.10 3.66 12.21
C PRO A 26 -14.35 3.15 12.93
N THR A 27 -15.53 3.45 12.36
CA THR A 27 -16.83 2.99 12.90
C THR A 27 -16.98 1.46 12.90
N VAL A 28 -16.20 0.76 12.08
CA VAL A 28 -16.17 -0.71 12.02
C VAL A 28 -14.81 -1.18 12.48
N SER A 29 -14.77 -1.92 13.58
CA SER A 29 -13.53 -2.40 14.18
C SER A 29 -12.91 -3.53 13.37
N ARG A 30 -11.62 -3.82 13.64
CA ARG A 30 -10.95 -5.01 13.10
C ARG A 30 -11.68 -6.30 13.49
N ALA A 31 -12.12 -6.41 14.75
CA ALA A 31 -12.81 -7.60 15.25
C ALA A 31 -14.14 -7.84 14.52
N ASP A 32 -14.89 -6.78 14.20
CA ASP A 32 -16.14 -6.88 13.43
C ASP A 32 -15.88 -7.41 12.02
N ARG A 33 -14.81 -6.92 11.37
CA ARG A 33 -14.39 -7.39 10.04
C ARG A 33 -13.95 -8.84 10.05
N GLU A 34 -13.13 -9.24 11.03
CA GLU A 34 -12.65 -10.62 11.15
C GLU A 34 -13.80 -11.59 11.46
N LYS A 35 -14.77 -11.17 12.29
CA LYS A 35 -15.99 -11.93 12.56
C LYS A 35 -16.84 -12.09 11.31
N ALA A 36 -17.06 -11.00 10.56
CA ALA A 36 -17.85 -11.04 9.32
C ALA A 36 -17.18 -11.89 8.22
N ALA A 37 -15.85 -11.85 8.12
CA ALA A 37 -15.09 -12.64 7.15
C ALA A 37 -14.85 -14.09 7.58
N GLY A 38 -15.15 -14.45 8.84
CA GLY A 38 -14.85 -15.77 9.39
C GLY A 38 -13.35 -16.09 9.49
N GLN A 39 -12.47 -15.08 9.37
CA GLN A 39 -11.01 -15.27 9.38
C GLN A 39 -10.28 -14.04 9.92
N ARG A 40 -9.08 -14.25 10.47
CA ARG A 40 -8.20 -13.17 10.90
C ARG A 40 -7.40 -12.61 9.73
N GLY A 41 -7.20 -11.28 9.72
CA GLY A 41 -6.33 -10.63 8.75
C GLY A 41 -4.85 -10.76 9.13
N CYS A 42 -3.99 -11.06 8.15
CA CYS A 42 -2.53 -11.01 8.28
C CYS A 42 -1.88 -10.55 6.97
N VAL A 43 -0.59 -10.20 7.04
CA VAL A 43 0.22 -9.86 5.88
C VAL A 43 1.40 -10.80 5.83
N LEU A 44 1.57 -11.49 4.70
CA LEU A 44 2.77 -12.27 4.41
C LEU A 44 3.68 -11.43 3.50
N TRP A 45 4.79 -10.94 4.06
CA TRP A 45 5.71 -10.07 3.35
C TRP A 45 6.88 -10.86 2.75
N PHE A 46 6.82 -11.15 1.45
CA PHE A 46 7.94 -11.78 0.74
C PHE A 46 8.99 -10.76 0.33
N THR A 47 10.23 -10.99 0.76
CA THR A 47 11.39 -10.16 0.46
C THR A 47 12.55 -11.05 -0.01
N GLY A 48 13.38 -10.52 -0.89
CA GLY A 48 14.47 -11.27 -1.54
C GLY A 48 14.80 -10.76 -2.94
N LEU A 49 15.91 -11.23 -3.49
CA LEU A 49 16.44 -10.82 -4.80
C LEU A 49 15.44 -11.05 -5.95
N SER A 50 15.58 -10.28 -7.03
CA SER A 50 14.81 -10.54 -8.25
C SER A 50 15.09 -11.98 -8.73
N GLY A 51 14.05 -12.69 -9.16
CA GLY A 51 14.16 -14.09 -9.61
C GLY A 51 14.25 -15.16 -8.51
N CYS A 52 14.32 -14.81 -7.21
CA CYS A 52 14.39 -15.81 -6.13
C CYS A 52 13.07 -16.56 -5.85
N GLY A 53 12.04 -16.38 -6.70
CA GLY A 53 10.78 -17.13 -6.61
C GLY A 53 9.68 -16.53 -5.73
N LYS A 54 9.78 -15.26 -5.29
CA LYS A 54 8.77 -14.60 -4.43
C LYS A 54 7.36 -14.67 -5.01
N SER A 55 7.17 -14.21 -6.25
CA SER A 55 5.87 -14.22 -6.91
C SER A 55 5.38 -15.64 -7.16
N THR A 56 6.28 -16.60 -7.44
CA THR A 56 5.93 -18.02 -7.57
C THR A 56 5.34 -18.57 -6.26
N LEU A 57 6.01 -18.32 -5.13
CA LEU A 57 5.55 -18.78 -3.82
C LEU A 57 4.25 -18.08 -3.40
N ALA A 58 4.15 -16.76 -3.63
CA ALA A 58 2.94 -16.00 -3.34
C ALA A 58 1.72 -16.54 -4.09
N ASN A 59 1.85 -16.83 -5.39
CA ASN A 59 0.78 -17.43 -6.20
C ASN A 59 0.38 -18.82 -5.71
N LEU A 60 1.35 -19.67 -5.34
CA LEU A 60 1.06 -21.00 -4.82
C LEU A 60 0.31 -20.94 -3.49
N ILE A 61 0.69 -20.02 -2.60
CA ILE A 61 0.02 -19.82 -1.31
C ILE A 61 -1.40 -19.29 -1.51
N ASP A 62 -1.59 -18.30 -2.39
CA ASP A 62 -2.90 -17.75 -2.71
C ASP A 62 -3.83 -18.83 -3.27
N HIS A 63 -3.35 -19.64 -4.21
CA HIS A 63 -4.11 -20.77 -4.75
C HIS A 63 -4.51 -21.78 -3.65
N GLN A 64 -3.60 -22.11 -2.73
CA GLN A 64 -3.92 -23.02 -1.62
C GLN A 64 -4.90 -22.42 -0.60
N LEU A 65 -4.80 -21.12 -0.31
CA LEU A 65 -5.73 -20.42 0.58
C LEU A 65 -7.12 -20.34 -0.04
N HIS A 66 -7.19 -20.01 -1.34
CA HIS A 66 -8.44 -19.99 -2.08
C HIS A 66 -9.13 -21.37 -2.09
N ALA A 67 -8.37 -22.44 -2.34
CA ALA A 67 -8.89 -23.81 -2.31
C ALA A 67 -9.42 -24.23 -0.93
N ARG A 68 -9.00 -23.56 0.15
CA ARG A 68 -9.49 -23.76 1.53
C ARG A 68 -10.63 -22.81 1.91
N GLY A 69 -11.12 -22.00 0.97
CA GLY A 69 -12.19 -21.02 1.21
C GLY A 69 -11.73 -19.76 1.95
N CYS A 70 -10.42 -19.53 2.07
CA CYS A 70 -9.91 -18.31 2.69
C CYS A 70 -9.91 -17.13 1.69
N HIS A 71 -10.23 -15.94 2.17
CA HIS A 71 -10.02 -14.70 1.45
C HIS A 71 -8.54 -14.33 1.47
N SER A 72 -7.92 -14.29 0.29
CA SER A 72 -6.53 -13.88 0.09
C SER A 72 -6.41 -12.95 -1.12
N PHE A 73 -5.32 -12.18 -1.16
CA PHE A 73 -5.01 -11.29 -2.27
C PHE A 73 -3.50 -11.09 -2.37
N ILE A 74 -2.98 -11.06 -3.60
CA ILE A 74 -1.56 -10.84 -3.87
C ILE A 74 -1.33 -9.37 -4.25
N LEU A 75 -0.43 -8.72 -3.51
CA LEU A 75 0.12 -7.42 -3.88
C LEU A 75 1.53 -7.63 -4.44
N ASP A 76 1.62 -7.81 -5.76
CA ASP A 76 2.92 -7.93 -6.45
C ASP A 76 3.44 -6.55 -6.86
N GLY A 77 4.75 -6.35 -6.71
CA GLY A 77 5.44 -5.10 -7.00
C GLY A 77 5.23 -4.65 -8.45
N ASP A 78 5.18 -5.58 -9.40
CA ASP A 78 4.95 -5.25 -10.81
C ASP A 78 3.54 -4.73 -11.04
N ASN A 79 2.52 -5.39 -10.47
CA ASN A 79 1.11 -4.97 -10.59
C ASN A 79 0.84 -3.64 -9.90
N VAL A 80 1.43 -3.42 -8.72
CA VAL A 80 1.30 -2.16 -7.99
C VAL A 80 1.98 -1.03 -8.76
N ARG A 81 3.16 -1.24 -9.34
CA ARG A 81 3.92 -0.23 -10.10
C ARG A 81 3.30 0.14 -11.43
N LEU A 82 2.59 -0.77 -12.08
CA LEU A 82 1.92 -0.46 -13.34
C LEU A 82 0.59 0.28 -13.16
N LYS A 83 0.00 0.22 -11.95
CA LYS A 83 -1.33 0.78 -11.67
C LYS A 83 -1.26 1.85 -10.60
N LEU A 84 -1.31 1.43 -9.33
CA LEU A 84 -1.41 2.34 -8.18
C LEU A 84 -0.20 3.28 -8.10
N ASN A 85 0.99 2.78 -8.42
CA ASN A 85 2.26 3.49 -8.39
C ASN A 85 2.80 3.78 -9.79
N ALA A 86 1.90 4.04 -10.75
CA ALA A 86 2.27 4.31 -12.14
C ALA A 86 3.19 5.53 -12.27
N ALA A 87 4.27 5.36 -13.02
CA ALA A 87 5.20 6.44 -13.32
C ALA A 87 4.55 7.47 -14.27
N PRO A 88 4.96 8.76 -14.20
CA PRO A 88 4.44 9.80 -15.10
C PRO A 88 4.50 9.38 -16.58
N GLY A 89 5.58 8.76 -17.03
CA GLY A 89 5.72 8.28 -18.42
C GLY A 89 4.59 7.35 -18.87
N LEU A 90 4.16 6.41 -18.01
CA LEU A 90 3.03 5.50 -18.30
C LEU A 90 1.68 6.23 -18.32
N LEU A 91 1.56 7.32 -17.55
CA LEU A 91 0.33 8.10 -17.47
C LEU A 91 0.19 9.11 -18.61
N ILE A 92 1.29 9.62 -19.18
CA ILE A 92 1.26 10.61 -20.26
C ILE A 92 0.46 10.08 -21.46
N GLU A 93 0.73 8.84 -21.88
CA GLU A 93 0.07 8.23 -23.05
C GLU A 93 -1.45 8.06 -22.85
N ARG A 94 -1.90 7.81 -21.61
CA ARG A 94 -3.30 7.49 -21.31
C ARG A 94 -4.13 8.65 -20.81
N HIS A 95 -3.49 9.62 -20.14
CA HIS A 95 -4.17 10.67 -19.38
C HIS A 95 -3.62 12.08 -19.64
N GLY A 96 -2.56 12.21 -20.47
CA GLY A 96 -1.94 13.48 -20.80
C GLY A 96 -0.92 13.96 -19.77
N ALA A 97 -0.13 14.95 -20.19
CA ALA A 97 1.03 15.43 -19.43
C ALA A 97 0.66 16.10 -18.09
N GLU A 98 -0.41 16.89 -18.06
CA GLU A 98 -0.84 17.59 -16.85
C GLU A 98 -1.30 16.62 -15.76
N PHE A 99 -2.07 15.59 -16.13
CA PHE A 99 -2.49 14.53 -15.21
C PHE A 99 -1.28 13.74 -14.70
N ALA A 100 -0.38 13.35 -15.61
CA ALA A 100 0.82 12.61 -15.28
C ALA A 100 1.75 13.37 -14.32
N GLN A 101 1.88 14.69 -14.47
CA GLN A 101 2.68 15.52 -13.57
C GLN A 101 2.09 15.57 -12.16
N ARG A 102 0.76 15.57 -12.05
CA ARG A 102 0.06 15.67 -10.76
C ARG A 102 -0.06 14.35 -10.02
N PHE A 103 -0.26 13.25 -10.74
CA PHE A 103 -0.61 11.94 -10.16
C PHE A 103 0.43 10.85 -10.40
N GLY A 104 1.42 11.08 -11.26
CA GLY A 104 2.48 10.11 -11.51
C GLY A 104 3.41 9.99 -10.31
N LEU A 105 3.65 8.75 -9.87
CA LEU A 105 4.54 8.45 -8.76
C LEU A 105 5.91 8.09 -9.34
N GLY A 106 6.89 8.96 -9.11
CA GLY A 106 8.26 8.83 -9.62
C GLY A 106 9.06 7.72 -8.92
N PHE A 107 8.66 6.46 -9.07
CA PHE A 107 9.42 5.29 -8.64
C PHE A 107 10.20 4.71 -9.84
N SER A 108 11.14 5.50 -10.34
CA SER A 108 12.03 5.17 -11.43
C SER A 108 12.95 3.97 -11.11
N ALA A 109 13.70 3.50 -12.10
CA ALA A 109 14.73 2.50 -11.88
C ALA A 109 15.80 2.97 -10.87
N GLN A 110 16.04 4.28 -10.78
CA GLN A 110 17.01 4.88 -9.86
C GLN A 110 16.53 4.82 -8.40
N ASP A 111 15.23 4.97 -8.15
CA ASP A 111 14.64 4.81 -6.81
C ASP A 111 14.75 3.37 -6.26
N ARG A 112 14.97 2.39 -7.15
CA ARG A 112 15.24 0.98 -6.78
C ARG A 112 16.63 0.81 -6.19
N GLU A 113 17.58 1.62 -6.62
CA GLU A 113 18.97 1.54 -6.19
C GLU A 113 19.17 2.16 -4.81
N GLU A 114 18.41 3.22 -4.48
CA GLU A 114 18.48 3.88 -3.17
C GLU A 114 17.93 3.01 -2.03
N ASN A 115 16.92 2.18 -2.28
CA ASN A 115 16.34 1.30 -1.25
C ASN A 115 17.27 0.16 -0.79
N ILE A 116 18.35 -0.13 -1.53
CA ILE A 116 19.35 -1.15 -1.16
C ILE A 116 20.46 -0.56 -0.26
N ARG A 117 20.60 0.77 -0.21
CA ARG A 117 21.72 1.46 0.47
C ARG A 117 21.41 1.94 1.89
N ARG A 118 20.23 1.61 2.43
CA ARG A 118 19.88 1.85 3.84
C ARG A 118 19.70 0.52 4.56
N ILE A 119 20.82 -0.19 4.74
CA ILE A 119 21.00 -1.19 5.80
C ILE A 119 22.13 -0.69 6.69
#